data_AF-A0A520ZWE5-F1
#
_entry.id   AF-A0A520ZWE5-F1
#
_cell.length_a   1.000
_cell.length_b   1.000
_cell.length_c   1.000
_cell.angle_alpha   90.00
_cell.angle_beta   90.00
_cell.angle_gamma   90.00
#
_symmetry.space_group_name_H-M   'P 1'
#
loop_
_entity.id
_entity.type
_entity.pdbx_description
1 polymer ?
#
loop_
_entity_poly.entity_id
_entity_poly.type
_entity_poly.pdbx_seq_one_letter_code
_entity_poly.pdbx_strand_id
1 'polypeptide(L)'
;MNYQNSIRILSHGQLDTKIRQQLRRKKTLGFPGGTALWLAASKFALVLVFIAFCINLWLNFAITRGEQQIQSIEAARHQLNEDQIVLLAQRANLMSEKQVLKRAGEELALFVPGEKQVFKLR
;
A
#
# COMPACT_ATOMS: atom_id res chain seq x y z
N MET A 1 71.53 43.75 30.84
CA MET A 1 71.40 44.03 29.39
C MET A 1 72.66 43.58 28.67
N ASN A 2 72.59 42.43 27.98
CA ASN A 2 73.03 42.31 26.60
C ASN A 2 72.33 41.07 26.02
N TYR A 3 71.46 41.29 25.04
CA TYR A 3 70.69 40.25 24.39
C TYR A 3 71.49 39.73 23.20
N GLN A 4 71.63 38.41 23.05
CA GLN A 4 71.89 37.84 21.73
C GLN A 4 71.21 36.49 21.57
N ASN A 5 70.09 36.58 20.87
CA ASN A 5 69.37 35.52 20.18
C ASN A 5 70.32 34.72 19.28
N SER A 6 70.35 33.39 19.44
CA SER A 6 70.55 32.51 18.29
C SER A 6 69.82 31.19 18.51
N ILE A 7 68.57 31.16 18.03
CA ILE A 7 67.81 29.94 17.81
C ILE A 7 68.58 29.16 16.72
N ARG A 8 69.33 28.13 17.11
CA ARG A 8 69.87 27.15 16.16
C ARG A 8 68.96 25.93 16.16
N ILE A 9 68.01 25.94 15.23
CA ILE A 9 67.26 24.75 14.82
C ILE A 9 68.27 23.81 14.14
N LEU A 10 68.80 22.85 14.88
CA LEU A 10 69.51 21.70 14.30
C LEU A 10 68.45 20.71 13.85
N SER A 11 67.95 20.95 12.64
CA SER A 11 67.24 19.97 11.83
C SER A 11 68.23 18.94 11.29
N HIS A 12 67.70 17.75 10.96
CA HIS A 12 68.36 16.61 10.30
C HIS A 12 68.85 15.49 11.23
N GLY A 13 67.92 14.97 12.03
CA GLY A 13 67.91 13.52 12.27
C GLY A 13 67.56 12.84 10.95
N GLN A 14 68.57 12.35 10.23
CA GLN A 14 68.40 11.38 9.14
C GLN A 14 67.84 10.09 9.74
N LEU A 15 66.52 10.05 9.92
CA LEU A 15 65.80 8.80 10.01
C LEU A 15 65.94 8.16 8.62
N ASP A 16 66.87 7.22 8.50
CA ASP A 16 66.97 6.30 7.36
C ASP A 16 65.78 5.32 7.39
N THR A 17 64.57 5.88 7.34
CA THR A 17 63.36 5.13 7.10
C THR A 17 63.24 4.96 5.60
N LYS A 18 64.09 4.11 5.03
CA LYS A 18 63.73 3.37 3.82
C LYS A 18 62.60 2.42 4.18
N ILE A 19 61.42 2.98 4.44
CA ILE A 19 60.16 2.27 4.38
C ILE A 19 59.97 1.97 2.89
N ARG A 20 60.66 0.93 2.43
CA ARG A 20 60.29 0.23 1.21
C ARG A 20 58.89 -0.27 1.49
N GLN A 21 57.89 0.50 1.05
CA GLN A 21 56.55 -0.01 0.87
C GLN A 21 56.67 -1.17 -0.11
N GLN A 22 56.86 -2.37 0.43
CA GLN A 22 56.57 -3.58 -0.31
C GLN A 22 55.07 -3.53 -0.54
N LEU A 23 54.66 -2.91 -1.65
CA LEU A 23 53.40 -3.19 -2.29
C LEU A 23 53.42 -4.69 -2.61
N ARG A 24 53.06 -5.50 -1.61
CA ARG A 24 52.60 -6.86 -1.82
C ARG A 24 51.40 -6.72 -2.74
N ARG A 25 51.65 -6.87 -4.04
CA ARG A 25 50.63 -7.08 -5.05
C ARG A 25 49.74 -8.18 -4.48
N LYS A 26 48.52 -7.81 -4.06
CA LYS A 26 47.54 -8.75 -3.53
C LYS A 26 47.51 -9.89 -4.54
N LYS A 27 47.96 -11.09 -4.14
CA LYS A 27 47.80 -12.30 -4.95
C LYS A 27 46.32 -12.32 -5.28
N THR A 28 45.99 -12.04 -6.53
CA THR A 28 44.64 -12.24 -7.05
C THR A 28 44.31 -13.67 -6.67
N LEU A 29 43.30 -13.88 -5.81
CA LEU A 29 42.78 -15.21 -5.55
C LEU A 29 42.55 -15.81 -6.93
N GLY A 30 43.37 -16.79 -7.28
CA GLY A 30 43.39 -17.37 -8.61
C GLY A 30 42.17 -18.26 -8.71
N PHE A 31 41.03 -17.65 -9.03
CA PHE A 31 39.85 -18.42 -9.34
C PHE A 31 40.15 -19.24 -10.61
N PRO A 32 39.87 -20.55 -10.61
CA PRO A 32 40.09 -21.39 -11.78
C PRO A 32 39.30 -20.80 -12.96
N GLY A 33 39.98 -20.59 -14.09
CA GLY A 33 39.41 -19.97 -15.29
C GLY A 33 39.57 -18.43 -15.39
N GLY A 34 40.20 -17.78 -14.42
CA GLY A 34 40.49 -16.34 -14.46
C GLY A 34 39.33 -15.45 -13.97
N THR A 35 39.66 -14.26 -13.49
CA THR A 35 38.69 -13.33 -12.86
C THR A 35 37.63 -12.81 -13.84
N ALA A 36 37.95 -12.72 -15.13
CA ALA A 36 37.03 -12.24 -16.16
C ALA A 36 35.80 -13.16 -16.32
N LEU A 37 35.98 -14.48 -16.24
CA LEU A 37 34.89 -15.45 -16.38
C LEU A 37 33.94 -15.38 -15.19
N TRP A 38 34.48 -15.27 -13.97
CA TRP A 38 33.68 -15.09 -12.76
C TRP A 38 32.95 -13.75 -12.71
N LEU A 39 33.56 -12.69 -13.24
CA LEU A 39 32.90 -11.39 -13.36
C LEU A 39 31.72 -11.45 -14.34
N ALA A 40 31.89 -12.13 -15.48
CA ALA A 40 30.82 -12.36 -16.43
C ALA A 40 29.70 -13.22 -15.82
N ALA A 41 30.04 -14.35 -15.18
CA ALA A 41 29.09 -15.23 -14.51
C ALA A 41 28.31 -14.50 -13.41
N SER A 42 28.98 -13.66 -12.61
CA SER A 42 28.33 -12.84 -11.59
C SER A 42 27.34 -11.83 -12.19
N LYS A 43 27.68 -11.19 -13.31
CA LYS A 43 26.74 -10.30 -14.02
C LYS A 43 25.49 -11.06 -14.49
N PHE A 44 25.67 -12.24 -15.09
CA PHE A 44 24.54 -13.07 -15.51
C PHE A 44 23.68 -13.53 -14.33
N ALA A 45 24.31 -13.96 -13.23
CA ALA A 45 23.61 -14.34 -12.02
C ALA A 45 22.80 -13.16 -11.44
N LEU A 46 23.37 -11.95 -11.41
CA LEU A 46 22.67 -10.75 -10.95
C LEU A 46 21.47 -10.40 -11.84
N VAL A 47 21.62 -10.51 -13.16
CA VAL A 47 20.52 -10.28 -14.11
C VAL A 47 19.40 -11.32 -13.88
N LEU A 48 19.75 -12.59 -13.70
CA LEU A 48 18.77 -13.64 -13.42
C LEU A 48 18.02 -13.40 -12.10
N VAL A 49 18.74 -13.04 -11.04
CA VAL A 49 18.13 -12.70 -9.75
C VAL A 49 17.21 -11.48 -9.87
N PHE A 50 17.65 -10.46 -10.61
CA PHE A 50 16.84 -9.27 -10.85
C PHE A 50 15.55 -9.61 -11.61
N ILE A 51 15.62 -10.43 -12.66
CA ILE A 51 14.45 -10.89 -13.40
C ILE A 51 13.50 -11.68 -12.49
N ALA A 52 14.02 -12.63 -11.71
CA ALA A 52 13.22 -13.40 -10.77
C ALA A 52 12.53 -12.49 -9.73
N PHE A 53 13.25 -11.47 -9.24
CA PHE A 53 12.72 -10.48 -8.32
C PHE A 53 11.59 -9.66 -8.96
N CYS A 54 11.77 -9.18 -10.20
CA CYS A 54 10.72 -8.47 -10.94
C CYS A 54 9.47 -9.33 -11.15
N ILE A 55 9.63 -10.61 -11.50
CA ILE A 55 8.51 -11.54 -11.66
C ILE A 55 7.78 -11.75 -10.33
N ASN A 56 8.51 -11.93 -9.23
CA ASN A 56 7.92 -12.11 -7.91
C ASN A 56 7.11 -10.87 -7.50
N LEU A 57 7.67 -9.68 -7.70
CA LEU A 57 7.02 -8.42 -7.38
C LEU A 57 5.77 -8.19 -8.25
N TRP A 58 5.83 -8.55 -9.54
CA TRP A 58 4.67 -8.52 -10.43
C TRP A 58 3.56 -9.47 -9.97
N LEU A 59 3.90 -10.72 -9.64
CA LEU A 59 2.94 -11.71 -9.17
C LEU A 59 2.25 -11.24 -7.89
N ASN A 60 3.04 -10.74 -6.93
CA ASN A 60 2.51 -10.22 -5.68
C ASN A 60 1.54 -9.04 -5.93
N PHE A 61 1.95 -8.09 -6.78
CA PHE A 61 1.10 -6.96 -7.16
C PHE A 61 -0.22 -7.41 -7.83
N ALA A 62 -0.16 -8.40 -8.73
CA ALA A 62 -1.34 -8.92 -9.40
C ALA A 62 -2.31 -9.61 -8.41
N ILE A 63 -1.77 -10.40 -7.48
CA ILE A 63 -2.56 -11.08 -6.43
C ILE A 63 -3.22 -10.05 -5.52
N THR A 64 -2.47 -9.09 -5.00
CA THR A 64 -3.00 -8.06 -4.09
C THR A 64 -4.10 -7.23 -4.76
N ARG A 65 -3.95 -6.88 -6.05
CA ARG A 65 -5.03 -6.19 -6.78
C ARG A 65 -6.28 -7.06 -6.95
N GLY A 66 -6.10 -8.35 -7.20
CA GLY A 66 -7.21 -9.31 -7.27
C GLY A 66 -7.98 -9.38 -5.94
N GLU A 67 -7.26 -9.50 -4.82
CA GLU A 67 -7.85 -9.51 -3.48
C GLU A 67 -8.59 -8.21 -3.15
N GLN A 68 -8.03 -7.06 -3.49
CA GLN A 68 -8.69 -5.76 -3.31
C GLN A 68 -10.00 -5.64 -4.12
N GLN A 69 -10.02 -6.15 -5.35
CA GLN A 69 -11.23 -6.16 -6.17
C GLN A 69 -12.31 -7.07 -5.56
N ILE A 70 -11.94 -8.25 -5.08
CA ILE A 70 -12.86 -9.18 -4.42
C ILE A 70 -13.45 -8.54 -3.17
N GLN A 71 -12.61 -7.92 -2.32
CA GLN A 71 -13.08 -7.23 -1.12
C GLN A 71 -14.03 -6.07 -1.45
N SER A 72 -13.77 -5.32 -2.53
CA SER A 72 -14.66 -4.23 -2.95
C SER A 72 -16.03 -4.73 -3.41
N ILE A 73 -16.07 -5.87 -4.11
CA ILE A 73 -17.31 -6.52 -4.55
C ILE A 73 -18.08 -7.07 -3.34
N GLU A 74 -17.39 -7.67 -2.38
CA GLU A 74 -17.99 -8.20 -1.16
C GLU A 74 -18.59 -7.07 -0.30
N ALA A 75 -17.88 -5.95 -0.15
CA ALA A 75 -18.41 -4.76 0.51
C ALA A 75 -19.67 -4.21 -0.19
N ALA A 76 -19.66 -4.12 -1.52
CA ALA A 76 -20.83 -3.69 -2.28
C ALA A 76 -22.02 -4.65 -2.13
N ARG A 77 -21.78 -5.97 -2.07
CA ARG A 77 -22.82 -6.97 -1.80
C ARG A 77 -23.42 -6.82 -0.41
N HIS A 78 -22.59 -6.58 0.60
CA HIS A 78 -23.08 -6.35 1.96
C HIS A 78 -23.97 -5.11 2.03
N GLN A 79 -23.56 -4.01 1.40
CA GLN A 79 -24.35 -2.78 1.34
C GLN A 79 -25.70 -3.00 0.63
N LEU A 80 -25.71 -3.70 -0.50
CA LEU A 80 -26.95 -4.06 -1.22
C LEU A 80 -27.90 -4.90 -0.37
N ASN A 81 -27.37 -5.85 0.41
CA ASN A 81 -28.18 -6.67 1.31
C ASN A 81 -28.78 -5.84 2.46
N GLU A 82 -28.01 -4.92 3.05
CA GLU A 82 -28.52 -4.01 4.08
C GLU A 82 -29.64 -3.11 3.53
N ASP A 83 -29.43 -2.51 2.36
CA ASP A 83 -30.45 -1.69 1.68
C ASP A 83 -31.72 -2.49 1.40
N GLN A 84 -31.58 -3.74 0.96
CA GLN A 84 -32.73 -4.62 0.72
C GLN A 84 -33.51 -4.90 2.00
N ILE A 85 -32.84 -5.15 3.14
CA ILE A 85 -33.50 -5.36 4.43
C ILE A 85 -34.26 -4.09 4.85
N VAL A 86 -33.64 -2.92 4.71
CA VAL A 86 -34.27 -1.63 5.02
C VAL A 86 -35.50 -1.41 4.16
N LEU A 87 -35.40 -1.64 2.85
CA LEU A 87 -36.51 -1.49 1.92
C LEU A 87 -37.65 -2.48 2.20
N LEU A 88 -37.33 -3.73 2.55
CA LEU A 88 -38.33 -4.71 2.95
C LEU A 88 -39.04 -4.29 4.25
N ALA A 89 -38.30 -3.78 5.24
CA ALA A 89 -38.86 -3.26 6.47
C ALA A 89 -39.76 -2.04 6.21
N GLN A 90 -39.33 -1.11 5.36
CA GLN A 90 -40.13 0.05 4.94
C GLN A 90 -41.40 -0.39 4.22
N ARG A 91 -41.29 -1.34 3.28
CA ARG A 91 -42.44 -1.90 2.56
C ARG A 91 -43.43 -2.55 3.53
N ALA A 92 -42.95 -3.37 4.47
CA ALA A 92 -43.78 -3.99 5.47
C ALA A 92 -44.49 -2.97 6.36
N ASN A 93 -43.81 -1.87 6.71
CA ASN A 93 -44.39 -0.78 7.49
C ASN A 93 -45.48 -0.02 6.69
N LEU A 94 -45.19 0.32 5.44
CA LEU A 94 -46.12 0.99 4.52
C LEU A 94 -47.36 0.14 4.20
N MET A 95 -47.18 -1.17 4.02
CA MET A 95 -48.26 -2.12 3.77
C MET A 95 -48.90 -2.63 5.07
N SER A 96 -48.49 -2.16 6.25
CA SER A 96 -49.11 -2.59 7.49
C SER A 96 -50.56 -2.12 7.54
N GLU A 97 -51.46 -3.00 7.97
CA GLU A 97 -52.90 -2.74 8.05
C GLU A 97 -53.21 -1.43 8.81
N LYS A 98 -52.44 -1.13 9.86
CA LYS A 98 -52.55 0.11 10.63
C LYS A 98 -52.22 1.35 9.80
N GLN A 99 -51.16 1.32 8.98
CA GLN A 99 -50.83 2.45 8.10
C GLN A 99 -51.81 2.58 6.94
N VAL A 100 -52.25 1.45 6.36
CA VAL A 100 -53.25 1.44 5.29
C VAL A 100 -54.58 1.98 5.78
N LEU A 101 -55.07 1.53 6.95
CA LEU A 101 -56.29 2.05 7.57
C LEU A 101 -56.16 3.52 7.98
N LYS A 102 -54.97 3.95 8.45
CA LYS A 102 -54.72 5.36 8.76
C LYS A 102 -54.76 6.24 7.51
N ARG A 103 -54.09 5.83 6.42
CA ARG A 103 -54.10 6.58 5.15
C ARG A 103 -55.44 6.54 4.45
N ALA A 104 -56.11 5.40 4.46
CA ALA A 104 -57.48 5.29 3.97
C ALA A 104 -58.42 6.13 4.83
N GLY A 105 -58.27 6.14 6.15
CA GLY A 105 -59.02 7.01 7.05
C GLY A 105 -58.75 8.49 6.81
N GLU A 106 -57.50 8.88 6.54
CA GLU A 106 -57.12 10.26 6.17
C GLU A 106 -57.70 10.65 4.80
N GLU A 107 -57.60 9.80 3.77
CA GLU A 107 -58.17 10.10 2.44
C GLU A 107 -59.71 10.06 2.45
N LEU A 108 -60.34 9.06 3.07
CA LEU A 108 -61.80 8.98 3.20
C LEU A 108 -62.36 10.09 4.11
N ALA A 109 -61.60 10.57 5.11
CA ALA A 109 -62.00 11.73 5.91
C ALA A 109 -61.75 13.07 5.19
N LEU A 110 -60.83 13.14 4.23
CA LEU A 110 -60.59 14.34 3.41
C LEU A 110 -61.56 14.48 2.22
N PHE A 111 -62.23 13.42 1.79
CA PHE A 111 -63.38 13.54 0.90
C PHE A 111 -64.61 13.96 1.71
N VAL A 112 -64.69 15.27 1.96
CA VAL A 112 -65.95 15.96 2.22
C VAL A 112 -67.02 15.36 1.29
N PRO A 113 -68.13 14.81 1.82
CA PRO A 113 -69.18 14.28 0.97
C PRO A 113 -69.62 15.40 0.02
N GLY A 114 -69.50 15.17 -1.29
CA GLY A 114 -70.10 16.08 -2.26
C GLY A 114 -71.59 16.23 -1.97
N GLU A 115 -72.20 17.36 -2.33
CA GLU A 115 -73.54 17.85 -1.91
C GLU A 115 -74.72 16.85 -1.96
N LYS A 116 -74.52 15.64 -2.51
CA LYS A 116 -75.52 14.57 -2.65
C LYS A 116 -75.23 13.30 -1.83
N GLN A 117 -74.17 13.24 -1.03
CA GLN A 117 -73.85 12.06 -0.21
C GLN A 117 -74.27 12.26 1.25
N VAL A 118 -75.17 11.40 1.74
CA VAL A 118 -75.67 11.42 3.12
C VAL A 118 -74.90 10.41 3.96
N PHE A 119 -74.30 10.88 5.05
CA PHE A 119 -73.63 10.02 6.03
C PHE A 119 -74.69 9.17 6.76
N LYS A 120 -74.66 7.85 6.61
CA LYS A 120 -75.54 6.97 7.38
C LYS A 120 -74.88 6.68 8.73
N LEU A 121 -75.22 7.50 9.73
CA LEU A 121 -74.88 7.24 11.13
C LEU A 121 -75.63 5.99 11.61
N ARG A 122 -74.90 5.02 12.15
CA ARG A 122 -75.46 3.90 12.92
C ARG A 122 -74.82 3.89 14.29
#